data_AF-A0A554N919-F1
#
_entry.id   AF-A0A554N919-F1
#
_cell.length_a   1.000
_cell.length_b   1.000
_cell.length_c   1.000
_cell.angle_alpha   90.00
_cell.angle_beta   90.00
_cell.angle_gamma   90.00
#
_symmetry.space_group_name_H-M   'P 1'
#
loop_
_entity.id
_entity.type
_entity.pdbx_description
1 polymer ?
#
loop_
_entity_poly.entity_id
_entity_poly.type
_entity_poly.pdbx_seq_one_letter_code
_entity_poly.pdbx_strand_id
1 'polypeptide(L)'
;MTQLFASSFQTSSRPQRSQERRVGGSISTIANARRYGASIPRRGAVTDSAAAPERSRFPGIPRTSGMDRRALLSTLGAAAAAGTAGCVSIGGTPPTPDEFGFRSPAFDDGGTIPMEYTCDGAGRSPPFRFSGLPEPTEAVALTCRYPNSLANNFDHWLLWDVPPDRAEIPAGLPTTESLSELGGARQGRNGIGQVGWLPVCPPPTLGAEEYRFRVYALRRPLDLPGGANQEQFEEELEGAVLASIRYVGYYARPDEVTGTARGR
;
A
#
# COMPACT_ATOMS: atom_id res chain seq x y z
N MET A 1 -51.57 22.54 -63.85
CA MET A 1 -51.03 23.19 -65.06
C MET A 1 -49.99 24.20 -64.57
N THR A 2 -48.68 24.15 -64.81
CA THR A 2 -47.76 23.42 -65.71
C THR A 2 -46.35 23.75 -65.14
N GLN A 3 -45.52 22.80 -64.70
CA GLN A 3 -44.26 22.34 -65.36
C GLN A 3 -43.50 23.46 -66.13
N LEU A 4 -42.18 23.70 -66.07
CA LEU A 4 -40.99 22.86 -65.88
C LEU A 4 -39.69 23.74 -66.00
N PHE A 5 -38.52 23.13 -65.70
CA PHE A 5 -37.11 23.45 -66.03
C PHE A 5 -36.45 24.69 -65.36
N ALA A 6 -35.35 24.63 -64.58
CA ALA A 6 -34.08 23.86 -64.52
C ALA A 6 -32.89 24.50 -65.27
N SER A 7 -31.76 24.56 -64.53
CA SER A 7 -30.35 24.61 -65.00
C SER A 7 -29.84 25.98 -65.51
N SER A 8 -28.63 26.49 -65.24
CA SER A 8 -27.36 25.90 -64.80
C SER A 8 -26.45 26.91 -64.08
N PHE A 9 -25.52 26.32 -63.32
CA PHE A 9 -24.29 26.80 -62.68
C PHE A 9 -23.41 27.75 -63.52
N GLN A 10 -22.68 28.68 -62.85
CA GLN A 10 -21.20 28.64 -62.82
C GLN A 10 -20.53 29.53 -61.75
N THR A 11 -19.53 28.94 -61.07
CA THR A 11 -18.26 29.52 -60.55
C THR A 11 -18.27 30.67 -59.54
N SER A 12 -17.64 30.45 -58.38
CA SER A 12 -16.19 30.71 -58.24
C SER A 12 -15.73 30.52 -56.79
N SER A 13 -14.76 29.64 -56.63
CA SER A 13 -14.08 29.29 -55.39
C SER A 13 -13.21 30.45 -54.87
N ARG A 14 -13.28 30.74 -53.57
CA ARG A 14 -12.14 31.28 -52.79
C ARG A 14 -12.10 30.64 -51.40
N PRO A 15 -10.93 30.16 -50.95
CA PRO A 15 -10.80 29.41 -49.70
C PRO A 15 -10.72 30.32 -48.48
N GLN A 16 -11.39 29.94 -47.40
CA GLN A 16 -11.10 30.49 -46.08
C GLN A 16 -9.77 29.93 -45.57
N ARG A 17 -8.89 30.86 -45.20
CA ARG A 17 -7.54 30.62 -44.68
C ARG A 17 -7.64 29.94 -43.31
N SER A 18 -7.24 28.68 -43.27
CA SER A 18 -6.97 27.91 -42.06
C SER A 18 -5.90 28.62 -41.22
N GLN A 19 -6.24 29.03 -39.99
CA GLN A 19 -5.24 29.34 -39.00
C GLN A 19 -4.77 28.03 -38.37
N GLU A 20 -3.63 27.53 -38.87
CA GLU A 20 -2.79 26.58 -38.16
C GLU A 20 -2.24 27.26 -36.90
N ARG A 21 -2.80 26.96 -35.74
CA ARG A 21 -2.13 27.21 -34.46
C ARG A 21 -1.22 26.02 -34.19
N ARG A 22 0.07 26.19 -34.52
CA ARG A 22 1.18 25.33 -34.10
C ARG A 22 1.09 25.09 -32.58
N VAL A 23 0.82 23.86 -32.18
CA VAL A 23 1.10 23.37 -30.83
C VAL A 23 2.56 22.92 -30.84
N GLY A 24 3.45 23.83 -30.46
CA GLY A 24 4.83 23.50 -30.13
C GLY A 24 4.93 23.13 -28.66
N GLY A 25 4.65 21.87 -28.32
CA GLY A 25 4.93 21.29 -27.00
C GLY A 25 6.28 20.61 -27.02
N SER A 26 7.34 21.35 -26.68
CA SER A 26 8.67 20.76 -26.49
C SER A 26 8.71 19.99 -25.18
N ILE A 27 9.13 18.73 -25.29
CA ILE A 27 9.55 17.83 -24.23
C ILE A 27 10.68 18.50 -23.43
N SER A 28 10.61 18.47 -22.11
CA SER A 28 11.78 18.53 -21.21
C SER A 28 11.46 17.88 -19.88
N THR A 29 11.82 16.60 -19.82
CA THR A 29 12.22 15.85 -18.63
C THR A 29 13.34 16.58 -17.89
N ILE A 30 13.31 16.56 -16.54
CA ILE A 30 14.43 16.34 -15.60
C ILE A 30 14.21 17.09 -14.27
N ALA A 31 14.32 16.29 -13.19
CA ALA A 31 14.73 16.61 -11.82
C ALA A 31 13.84 17.51 -10.95
N ASN A 32 13.28 16.91 -9.90
CA ASN A 32 13.52 17.40 -8.54
C ASN A 32 13.26 16.33 -7.48
N ALA A 33 14.24 15.44 -7.30
CA ALA A 33 14.37 14.60 -6.11
C ALA A 33 15.60 15.07 -5.30
N ARG A 34 15.55 16.30 -4.78
CA ARG A 34 16.47 16.80 -3.74
C ARG A 34 15.79 17.90 -2.94
N ARG A 35 15.21 17.55 -1.80
CA ARG A 35 15.14 18.36 -0.56
C ARG A 35 14.22 17.67 0.46
N TYR A 36 14.75 16.70 1.19
CA TYR A 36 14.25 16.38 2.53
C TYR A 36 15.39 16.63 3.51
N GLY A 37 15.70 17.92 3.71
CA GLY A 37 16.53 18.39 4.80
C GLY A 37 15.62 18.89 5.91
N ALA A 38 15.26 18.01 6.83
CA ALA A 38 14.54 18.40 8.05
C ALA A 38 15.50 19.19 8.94
N SER A 39 15.24 20.50 9.08
CA SER A 39 15.90 21.39 10.03
C SER A 39 15.43 21.08 11.45
N ILE A 40 16.33 20.57 12.29
CA ILE A 40 16.13 20.36 13.72
C ILE A 40 16.13 21.73 14.43
N PRO A 41 15.10 22.11 15.21
CA PRO A 41 15.16 23.31 16.04
C PRO A 41 16.13 23.09 17.22
N ARG A 42 17.09 24.02 17.38
CA ARG A 42 17.99 24.10 18.54
C ARG A 42 17.16 24.33 19.81
N ARG A 43 17.23 23.39 20.76
CA ARG A 43 16.63 23.52 22.09
C ARG A 43 17.46 24.51 22.92
N GLY A 44 16.78 25.54 23.43
CA GLY A 44 17.34 26.56 24.31
C GLY A 44 17.76 25.99 25.67
N ALA A 45 18.79 26.60 26.24
CA ALA A 45 19.34 26.27 27.54
C ALA A 45 18.35 26.63 28.66
N VAL A 46 18.17 25.71 29.61
CA VAL A 46 17.61 26.01 30.93
C VAL A 46 18.59 25.45 31.96
N THR A 47 19.24 26.36 32.67
CA THR A 47 19.88 26.12 33.97
C THR A 47 18.78 26.19 35.04
N ASP A 48 18.65 25.21 35.93
CA ASP A 48 19.26 25.23 37.26
C ASP A 48 18.82 24.00 38.09
N SER A 49 19.69 23.70 39.04
CA SER A 49 19.73 22.73 40.12
C SER A 49 18.40 22.38 40.84
N ALA A 50 18.18 21.08 41.08
CA ALA A 50 17.66 20.57 42.36
C ALA A 50 17.75 19.03 42.47
N ALA A 51 18.54 18.58 43.45
CA ALA A 51 18.38 17.40 44.32
C ALA A 51 17.91 16.04 43.74
N ALA A 52 18.83 15.07 43.78
CA ALA A 52 18.56 13.64 43.65
C ALA A 52 17.92 13.05 44.93
N PRO A 53 17.07 12.02 44.78
CA PRO A 53 16.95 10.99 45.80
C PRO A 53 17.37 9.59 45.30
N GLU A 54 18.26 9.02 46.11
CA GLU A 54 18.55 7.62 46.42
C GLU A 54 18.12 6.48 45.47
N ARG A 55 19.15 5.75 45.01
CA ARG A 55 19.07 4.39 44.47
C ARG A 55 18.54 3.42 45.52
N SER A 56 17.35 2.87 45.30
CA SER A 56 16.92 1.64 45.95
C SER A 56 17.68 0.45 45.38
N ARG A 57 18.44 -0.21 46.28
CA ARG A 57 19.12 -1.49 46.07
C ARG A 57 18.08 -2.58 45.83
N PHE A 58 18.10 -3.20 44.65
CA PHE A 58 17.50 -4.52 44.45
C PHE A 58 18.49 -5.61 44.90
N PRO A 59 18.13 -6.50 45.84
CA PRO A 59 18.94 -7.64 46.20
C PRO A 59 18.92 -8.69 45.06
N GLY A 60 20.11 -9.19 44.73
CA GLY A 60 20.35 -10.13 43.64
C GLY A 60 19.75 -11.51 43.90
N ILE A 61 19.23 -12.12 42.84
CA ILE A 61 18.80 -13.52 42.81
C ILE A 61 20.06 -14.40 42.66
N PRO A 62 20.30 -15.37 43.56
CA PRO A 62 21.43 -16.27 43.44
C PRO A 62 21.24 -17.25 42.27
N ARG A 63 22.28 -17.34 41.44
CA ARG A 63 22.43 -18.34 40.38
C ARG A 63 22.65 -19.70 41.05
N THR A 64 21.73 -20.64 40.86
CA THR A 64 21.92 -22.01 41.36
C THR A 64 22.96 -22.75 40.51
N SER A 65 23.73 -23.51 41.26
CA SER A 65 24.95 -24.22 40.91
C SER A 65 24.70 -25.41 39.99
N GLY A 66 25.76 -25.81 39.28
CA GLY A 66 25.80 -26.91 38.32
C GLY A 66 25.31 -28.24 38.88
N MET A 67 24.82 -29.06 37.95
CA MET A 67 24.66 -30.50 38.17
C MET A 67 25.38 -31.26 37.08
N ASP A 68 26.50 -31.81 37.54
CA ASP A 68 27.25 -32.97 37.10
C ASP A 68 26.95 -33.66 35.78
N ARG A 69 28.03 -33.73 35.00
CA ARG A 69 28.30 -34.72 33.98
C ARG A 69 28.44 -36.10 34.63
N ARG A 70 27.50 -37.01 34.39
CA ARG A 70 27.78 -38.45 34.37
C ARG A 70 27.11 -39.12 33.19
N ALA A 71 27.97 -39.63 32.33
CA ALA A 71 27.67 -40.52 31.23
C ALA A 71 27.11 -41.85 31.73
N LEU A 72 26.17 -42.43 30.97
CA LEU A 72 26.01 -43.88 30.86
C LEU A 72 25.48 -44.21 29.46
N LEU A 73 26.23 -45.11 28.82
CA LEU A 73 26.08 -45.66 27.48
C LEU A 73 25.00 -46.74 27.40
N SER A 74 24.64 -47.06 26.15
CA SER A 74 23.95 -48.28 25.66
C SER A 74 22.42 -48.13 25.58
N THR A 75 21.71 -48.42 24.49
CA THR A 75 21.92 -49.44 23.44
C THR A 75 21.34 -49.02 22.09
N LEU A 76 21.90 -49.60 21.03
CA LEU A 76 21.39 -49.58 19.64
C LEU A 76 19.99 -50.21 19.55
N GLY A 77 19.07 -49.49 18.88
CA GLY A 77 17.81 -50.04 18.39
C GLY A 77 17.55 -49.47 17.00
N ALA A 78 17.90 -50.25 15.97
CA ALA A 78 17.57 -49.95 14.57
C ALA A 78 16.10 -50.31 14.29
N ALA A 79 15.32 -49.37 13.80
CA ALA A 79 14.07 -49.64 13.09
C ALA A 79 13.94 -48.66 11.93
N ALA A 80 14.22 -49.15 10.73
CA ALA A 80 13.95 -48.46 9.48
C ALA A 80 12.43 -48.44 9.25
N ALA A 81 11.84 -47.25 9.23
CA ALA A 81 10.50 -47.02 8.71
C ALA A 81 10.62 -46.12 7.48
N ALA A 82 10.36 -46.71 6.32
CA ALA A 82 10.18 -46.00 5.06
C ALA A 82 8.97 -45.08 5.18
N GLY A 83 9.21 -43.77 5.25
CA GLY A 83 8.20 -42.72 5.20
C GLY A 83 8.22 -42.08 3.82
N THR A 84 7.13 -42.28 3.09
CA THR A 84 6.86 -41.78 1.74
C THR A 84 7.08 -40.28 1.60
N ALA A 85 7.54 -39.87 0.42
CA ALA A 85 7.58 -38.50 -0.07
C ALA A 85 6.23 -37.80 0.12
N GLY A 86 6.10 -36.98 1.16
CA GLY A 86 5.03 -36.02 1.31
C GLY A 86 5.38 -34.79 0.48
N CYS A 87 4.83 -34.70 -0.72
CA CYS A 87 4.68 -33.41 -1.37
C CYS A 87 3.75 -32.57 -0.49
N VAL A 88 4.31 -31.61 0.25
CA VAL A 88 3.51 -30.56 0.87
C VAL A 88 3.02 -29.68 -0.28
N SER A 89 1.84 -30.00 -0.79
CA SER A 89 1.08 -29.07 -1.60
C SER A 89 0.51 -28.03 -0.65
N ILE A 90 1.14 -26.86 -0.57
CA ILE A 90 0.52 -25.67 0.04
C ILE A 90 -0.52 -25.18 -0.98
N GLY A 91 -1.60 -25.95 -1.12
CA GLY A 91 -2.79 -25.50 -1.81
C GLY A 91 -3.56 -24.62 -0.85
N GLY A 92 -3.42 -23.30 -0.97
CA GLY A 92 -4.38 -22.39 -0.38
C GLY A 92 -5.74 -22.66 -1.03
N THR A 93 -6.68 -23.23 -0.28
CA THR A 93 -8.07 -23.32 -0.71
C THR A 93 -8.55 -21.90 -1.04
N PRO A 94 -9.10 -21.62 -2.24
CA PRO A 94 -9.72 -20.34 -2.51
C PRO A 94 -10.82 -20.12 -1.46
N PRO A 95 -10.96 -18.90 -0.88
CA PRO A 95 -12.03 -18.64 0.06
C PRO A 95 -13.36 -19.02 -0.59
N THR A 96 -14.20 -19.75 0.13
CA THR A 96 -15.56 -20.05 -0.34
C THR A 96 -16.30 -18.72 -0.55
N PRO A 97 -17.31 -18.64 -1.45
CA PRO A 97 -18.03 -17.39 -1.69
C PRO A 97 -18.56 -16.68 -0.43
N ASP A 98 -18.80 -17.46 0.64
CA ASP A 98 -19.29 -16.98 1.93
C ASP A 98 -18.17 -16.60 2.93
N GLU A 99 -16.90 -16.88 2.60
CA GLU A 99 -15.76 -16.53 3.44
C GLU A 99 -15.23 -15.15 3.07
N PHE A 100 -15.03 -14.30 4.08
CA PHE A 100 -14.43 -12.98 3.87
C PHE A 100 -13.05 -13.16 3.23
N GLY A 101 -12.89 -12.61 2.03
CA GLY A 101 -11.69 -12.75 1.22
C GLY A 101 -11.22 -11.41 0.69
N PHE A 102 -9.89 -11.27 0.55
CA PHE A 102 -9.25 -10.08 0.00
C PHE A 102 -8.03 -10.49 -0.84
N ARG A 103 -7.92 -9.94 -2.05
CA ARG A 103 -6.80 -10.25 -2.96
C ARG A 103 -6.52 -9.11 -3.93
N SER A 104 -5.32 -9.07 -4.50
CA SER A 104 -5.02 -8.27 -5.69
C SER A 104 -5.00 -9.15 -6.94
N PRO A 105 -5.57 -8.70 -8.07
CA PRO A 105 -5.29 -9.31 -9.37
C PRO A 105 -3.85 -9.12 -9.86
N ALA A 106 -3.07 -8.21 -9.25
CA ALA A 106 -1.76 -7.82 -9.73
C ALA A 106 -0.59 -8.58 -9.09
N PHE A 107 -0.78 -9.14 -7.89
CA PHE A 107 0.22 -9.93 -7.16
C PHE A 107 -0.49 -10.82 -6.15
N ASP A 108 0.17 -11.87 -5.67
CA ASP A 108 -0.32 -12.77 -4.62
C ASP A 108 -0.02 -12.26 -3.21
N ASP A 109 -0.67 -12.84 -2.19
CA ASP A 109 -0.33 -12.54 -0.79
C ASP A 109 1.09 -13.04 -0.48
N GLY A 110 1.92 -12.16 0.06
CA GLY A 110 3.36 -12.39 0.23
C GLY A 110 4.16 -12.31 -1.08
N GLY A 111 3.52 -11.93 -2.19
CA GLY A 111 4.14 -11.79 -3.50
C GLY A 111 4.87 -10.46 -3.69
N THR A 112 5.47 -10.28 -4.86
CA THR A 112 6.16 -9.04 -5.25
C THR A 112 5.18 -8.02 -5.82
N ILE A 113 5.18 -6.79 -5.29
CA ILE A 113 4.43 -5.67 -5.84
C ILE A 113 5.02 -5.29 -7.20
N PRO A 114 4.23 -5.30 -8.30
CA PRO A 114 4.72 -4.93 -9.61
C PRO A 114 5.19 -3.47 -9.66
N MET A 115 6.25 -3.23 -10.44
CA MET A 115 6.91 -1.92 -10.58
C MET A 115 5.95 -0.78 -10.95
N GLU A 116 4.85 -1.06 -11.66
CA GLU A 116 3.86 -0.04 -12.03
C GLU A 116 3.17 0.64 -10.83
N TYR A 117 3.17 0.00 -9.66
CA TYR A 117 2.60 0.53 -8.41
C TYR A 117 3.64 1.18 -7.49
N THR A 118 4.89 1.29 -7.95
CA THR A 118 6.03 1.78 -7.17
C THR A 118 6.57 3.08 -7.73
N CYS A 119 7.49 3.73 -7.02
CA CYS A 119 8.14 4.95 -7.48
C CYS A 119 9.09 4.74 -8.67
N ASP A 120 9.43 3.50 -9.01
CA ASP A 120 10.26 3.16 -10.18
C ASP A 120 9.42 2.95 -11.45
N GLY A 121 8.09 2.93 -11.34
CA GLY A 121 7.17 2.80 -12.47
C GLY A 121 6.14 3.93 -12.55
N ALA A 122 4.91 3.58 -12.95
CA ALA A 122 3.83 4.55 -13.16
C ALA A 122 3.26 5.16 -11.87
N GLY A 123 3.57 4.59 -10.70
CA GLY A 123 3.09 5.07 -9.40
C GLY A 123 1.58 5.00 -9.23
N ARG A 124 0.90 4.05 -9.87
CA ARG A 124 -0.56 3.90 -9.75
C ARG A 124 -0.90 3.12 -8.47
N SER A 125 -2.13 3.26 -7.96
CA SER A 125 -2.62 2.37 -6.89
C SER A 125 -2.85 0.95 -7.42
N PRO A 126 -2.59 -0.11 -6.65
CA PRO A 126 -2.91 -1.48 -7.07
C PRO A 126 -4.41 -1.76 -7.11
N PRO A 127 -4.86 -2.69 -7.98
CA PRO A 127 -6.25 -3.16 -7.96
C PRO A 127 -6.47 -4.16 -6.82
N PHE A 128 -7.65 -4.16 -6.22
CA PHE A 128 -8.04 -5.12 -5.18
C PHE A 128 -9.46 -5.63 -5.37
N ARG A 129 -9.71 -6.85 -4.91
CA ARG A 129 -11.03 -7.48 -4.87
C ARG A 129 -11.29 -8.01 -3.48
N PHE A 130 -12.53 -7.87 -3.03
CA PHE A 130 -13.02 -8.49 -1.81
C PHE A 130 -14.31 -9.28 -2.07
N SER A 131 -14.55 -10.28 -1.25
CA SER A 131 -15.70 -11.19 -1.33
C SER A 131 -16.10 -11.64 0.07
N GLY A 132 -17.30 -12.20 0.22
CA GLY A 132 -17.77 -12.75 1.50
C GLY A 132 -17.76 -11.75 2.66
N LEU A 133 -18.10 -10.47 2.39
CA LEU A 133 -18.20 -9.47 3.45
C LEU A 133 -19.20 -9.95 4.51
N PRO A 134 -18.85 -9.93 5.81
CA PRO A 134 -19.75 -10.38 6.85
C PRO A 134 -20.96 -9.46 6.97
N GLU A 135 -22.16 -10.00 7.18
CA GLU A 135 -23.32 -9.19 7.52
C GLU A 135 -23.17 -8.56 8.92
N PRO A 136 -23.61 -7.31 9.16
CA PRO A 136 -24.23 -6.35 8.22
C PRO A 136 -23.19 -5.32 7.71
N THR A 137 -22.34 -5.67 6.74
CA THR A 137 -21.36 -4.70 6.21
C THR A 137 -22.07 -3.60 5.41
N GLU A 138 -21.89 -2.35 5.83
CA GLU A 138 -22.41 -1.16 5.15
C GLU A 138 -21.34 -0.39 4.37
N ALA A 139 -20.06 -0.59 4.70
CA ALA A 139 -18.94 0.08 4.05
C ALA A 139 -17.65 -0.75 4.15
N VAL A 140 -16.71 -0.49 3.25
CA VAL A 140 -15.37 -1.09 3.24
C VAL A 140 -14.30 0.00 3.35
N ALA A 141 -13.26 -0.28 4.15
CA ALA A 141 -12.05 0.53 4.20
C ALA A 141 -10.80 -0.29 3.85
N LEU A 142 -9.79 0.38 3.32
CA LEU A 142 -8.50 -0.18 2.93
C LEU A 142 -7.37 0.73 3.41
N THR A 143 -6.37 0.12 4.03
CA THR A 143 -5.09 0.78 4.32
C THR A 143 -3.94 0.07 3.64
N CYS A 144 -2.89 0.81 3.29
CA CYS A 144 -1.58 0.26 2.95
C CYS A 144 -0.53 0.92 3.85
N ARG A 145 0.21 0.12 4.59
CA ARG A 145 1.12 0.58 5.64
C ARG A 145 2.46 -0.13 5.57
N TYR A 146 3.54 0.65 5.57
CA TYR A 146 4.88 0.16 5.84
C TYR A 146 5.07 0.05 7.37
N PRO A 147 5.36 -1.15 7.91
CA PRO A 147 5.50 -1.37 9.34
C PRO A 147 6.84 -0.81 9.83
N ASN A 148 6.83 0.43 10.32
CA ASN A 148 7.99 1.05 10.94
C ASN A 148 7.86 1.02 12.46
N SER A 149 8.67 0.17 13.11
CA SER A 149 8.67 -0.01 14.57
C SER A 149 9.18 1.21 15.36
N LEU A 150 9.83 2.18 14.70
CA LEU A 150 10.44 3.35 15.34
C LEU A 150 9.65 4.66 15.16
N ALA A 151 8.67 4.69 14.25
CA ALA A 151 8.03 5.95 13.84
C ALA A 151 6.51 5.86 13.62
N ASN A 152 5.79 5.07 14.42
CA ASN A 152 4.32 4.91 14.35
C ASN A 152 3.81 4.44 12.97
N ASN A 153 4.56 3.57 12.29
CA ASN A 153 4.28 3.12 10.93
C ASN A 153 4.25 4.25 9.88
N PHE A 154 4.24 3.89 8.60
CA PHE A 154 4.16 4.87 7.51
C PHE A 154 3.06 4.46 6.53
N ASP A 155 2.03 5.30 6.42
CA ASP A 155 0.86 5.01 5.59
C ASP A 155 1.08 5.44 4.15
N HIS A 156 0.97 4.47 3.24
CA HIS A 156 0.96 4.71 1.81
C HIS A 156 -0.45 5.04 1.30
N TRP A 157 -1.49 4.56 1.99
CA TRP A 157 -2.86 4.79 1.54
C TRP A 157 -3.88 4.61 2.66
N LEU A 158 -4.86 5.51 2.68
CA LEU A 158 -6.09 5.44 3.46
C LEU A 158 -7.26 5.66 2.52
N LEU A 159 -8.17 4.69 2.48
CA LEU A 159 -9.38 4.70 1.67
C LEU A 159 -10.52 4.15 2.52
N TRP A 160 -11.67 4.81 2.55
CA TRP A 160 -12.84 4.35 3.30
C TRP A 160 -14.15 4.71 2.61
N ASP A 161 -15.24 4.18 3.17
CA ASP A 161 -16.60 4.29 2.65
C ASP A 161 -16.73 3.80 1.20
N VAL A 162 -15.97 2.77 0.85
CA VAL A 162 -16.21 2.03 -0.40
C VAL A 162 -17.51 1.25 -0.22
N PRO A 163 -18.52 1.45 -1.09
CA PRO A 163 -19.78 0.71 -0.99
C PRO A 163 -19.56 -0.81 -1.07
N PRO A 164 -20.26 -1.63 -0.27
CA PRO A 164 -20.01 -3.08 -0.20
C PRO A 164 -20.39 -3.82 -1.48
N ASP A 165 -21.27 -3.25 -2.31
CA ASP A 165 -21.62 -3.76 -3.64
C ASP A 165 -20.50 -3.56 -4.68
N ARG A 166 -19.54 -2.67 -4.41
CA ARG A 166 -18.32 -2.48 -5.20
C ARG A 166 -17.28 -3.53 -4.82
N ALA A 167 -17.47 -4.78 -5.24
CA ALA A 167 -16.56 -5.91 -5.00
C ALA A 167 -15.10 -5.74 -5.51
N GLU A 168 -14.77 -4.57 -6.08
CA GLU A 168 -13.46 -4.24 -6.65
C GLU A 168 -13.10 -2.76 -6.41
N ILE A 169 -11.83 -2.55 -6.09
CA ILE A 169 -11.14 -1.26 -6.10
C ILE A 169 -10.20 -1.27 -7.33
N PRO A 170 -10.44 -0.42 -8.34
CA PRO A 170 -9.63 -0.45 -9.56
C PRO A 170 -8.23 0.15 -9.34
N ALA A 171 -7.32 -0.17 -10.25
CA ALA A 171 -5.97 0.39 -10.23
C ALA A 171 -5.95 1.86 -10.67
N GLY A 172 -5.06 2.65 -10.06
CA GLY A 172 -4.77 4.02 -10.49
C GLY A 172 -5.91 5.01 -10.25
N LEU A 173 -6.54 4.93 -9.08
CA LEU A 173 -7.52 5.93 -8.64
C LEU A 173 -6.85 7.32 -8.53
N PRO A 174 -7.59 8.41 -8.82
CA PRO A 174 -7.08 9.76 -8.68
C PRO A 174 -6.77 10.08 -7.22
N THR A 175 -5.78 10.93 -6.98
CA THR A 175 -5.37 11.39 -5.65
C THR A 175 -6.24 12.57 -5.19
N THR A 176 -7.53 12.33 -5.01
CA THR A 176 -8.55 13.31 -4.59
C THR A 176 -9.27 12.84 -3.33
N GLU A 177 -9.75 13.77 -2.51
CA GLU A 177 -10.42 13.45 -1.22
C GLU A 177 -11.69 12.62 -1.37
N SER A 178 -12.34 12.68 -2.53
CA SER A 178 -13.54 11.94 -2.88
C SER A 178 -13.39 11.27 -4.23
N LEU A 179 -13.91 10.05 -4.34
CA LEU A 179 -13.84 9.19 -5.52
C LEU A 179 -15.26 8.86 -6.02
N SER A 180 -15.75 9.63 -6.99
CA SER A 180 -17.08 9.41 -7.59
C SER A 180 -17.20 8.03 -8.25
N GLU A 181 -16.11 7.53 -8.85
CA GLU A 181 -16.06 6.20 -9.47
C GLU A 181 -16.20 5.05 -8.47
N LEU A 182 -15.87 5.29 -7.20
CA LEU A 182 -16.07 4.38 -6.06
C LEU A 182 -17.24 4.82 -5.18
N GLY A 183 -18.32 5.33 -5.78
CA GLY A 183 -19.56 5.63 -5.06
C GLY A 183 -19.42 6.75 -4.02
N GLY A 184 -18.43 7.62 -4.18
CA GLY A 184 -18.16 8.68 -3.22
C GLY A 184 -17.25 8.26 -2.06
N ALA A 185 -16.55 7.13 -2.17
CA ALA A 185 -15.50 6.74 -1.23
C ALA A 185 -14.52 7.90 -0.97
N ARG A 186 -13.93 7.91 0.22
CA ARG A 186 -13.07 8.99 0.70
C ARG A 186 -11.63 8.52 0.84
N GLN A 187 -10.69 9.44 0.60
CA GLN A 187 -9.27 9.20 0.78
C GLN A 187 -8.68 10.14 1.81
N GLY A 188 -7.74 9.63 2.60
CA GLY A 188 -7.03 10.37 3.63
C GLY A 188 -5.65 10.84 3.18
N ARG A 189 -4.97 11.56 4.08
CA ARG A 189 -3.57 11.94 3.92
C ARG A 189 -2.65 10.75 4.23
N ASN A 190 -1.78 10.43 3.28
CA ASN A 190 -0.69 9.49 3.43
C ASN A 190 0.44 10.06 4.32
N GLY A 191 1.49 9.27 4.53
CA GLY A 191 2.61 9.56 5.44
C GLY A 191 3.45 10.80 5.10
N ILE A 192 3.27 11.39 3.91
CA ILE A 192 3.87 12.68 3.53
C ILE A 192 2.86 13.83 3.50
N GLY A 193 1.63 13.61 3.97
CA GLY A 193 0.58 14.61 4.06
C GLY A 193 -0.21 14.84 2.75
N GLN A 194 -0.02 14.00 1.73
CA GLN A 194 -0.75 14.09 0.46
C GLN A 194 -1.97 13.17 0.46
N VAL A 195 -3.02 13.51 -0.28
CA VAL A 195 -4.23 12.69 -0.35
C VAL A 195 -4.04 11.50 -1.28
N GLY A 196 -4.51 10.33 -0.87
CA GLY A 196 -4.55 9.12 -1.70
C GLY A 196 -3.22 8.37 -1.77
N TRP A 197 -3.11 7.48 -2.76
CA TRP A 197 -2.01 6.53 -2.91
C TRP A 197 -0.65 7.22 -3.05
N LEU A 198 0.29 6.83 -2.19
CA LEU A 198 1.71 7.09 -2.33
C LEU A 198 2.42 5.83 -2.81
N PRO A 199 3.08 5.85 -3.99
CA PRO A 199 3.81 4.68 -4.49
C PRO A 199 4.84 4.16 -3.50
N VAL A 200 4.98 2.84 -3.42
CA VAL A 200 6.01 2.21 -2.58
C VAL A 200 7.39 2.55 -3.11
N CYS A 201 8.30 2.95 -2.21
CA CYS A 201 9.60 3.49 -2.59
C CYS A 201 10.67 3.24 -1.51
N PRO A 202 11.10 1.99 -1.30
CA PRO A 202 12.14 1.69 -0.34
C PRO A 202 13.49 2.24 -0.84
N PRO A 203 14.46 2.57 0.03
CA PRO A 203 15.81 2.89 -0.40
C PRO A 203 16.43 1.74 -1.22
N PRO A 204 17.23 2.01 -2.27
CA PRO A 204 17.89 0.98 -3.07
C PRO A 204 18.84 0.07 -2.29
N THR A 205 19.32 0.54 -1.14
CA THR A 205 20.24 -0.21 -0.28
C THR A 205 19.53 -1.24 0.59
N LEU A 206 18.19 -1.18 0.67
CA LEU A 206 17.40 -2.18 1.39
C LEU A 206 17.01 -3.31 0.45
N GLY A 207 16.85 -4.49 1.03
CA GLY A 207 16.27 -5.64 0.33
C GLY A 207 14.77 -5.46 0.12
N ALA A 208 14.06 -6.56 -0.03
CA ALA A 208 12.60 -6.53 -0.16
C ALA A 208 11.95 -6.07 1.15
N GLU A 209 11.27 -4.93 1.09
CA GLU A 209 10.53 -4.37 2.23
C GLU A 209 9.05 -4.81 2.20
N GLU A 210 8.48 -5.01 3.38
CA GLU A 210 7.09 -5.45 3.58
C GLU A 210 6.12 -4.26 3.52
N TYR A 211 5.04 -4.38 2.74
CA TYR A 211 3.91 -3.44 2.73
C TYR A 211 2.63 -4.19 3.09
N ARG A 212 1.98 -3.74 4.16
CA ARG A 212 0.79 -4.37 4.73
C ARG A 212 -0.45 -3.67 4.24
N PHE A 213 -1.20 -4.35 3.39
CA PHE A 213 -2.56 -3.98 3.06
C PHE A 213 -3.51 -4.56 4.11
N ARG A 214 -4.50 -3.78 4.53
CA ARG A 214 -5.57 -4.29 5.40
C ARG A 214 -6.90 -3.78 4.91
N VAL A 215 -7.82 -4.71 4.66
CA VAL A 215 -9.21 -4.40 4.35
C VAL A 215 -10.06 -4.58 5.60
N TYR A 216 -11.05 -3.71 5.77
CA TYR A 216 -11.97 -3.71 6.89
C TYR A 216 -13.39 -3.73 6.37
N ALA A 217 -14.19 -4.66 6.87
CA ALA A 217 -15.63 -4.66 6.74
C ALA A 217 -16.22 -3.81 7.87
N LEU A 218 -16.99 -2.78 7.55
CA LEU A 218 -17.52 -1.80 8.49
C LEU A 218 -19.03 -1.93 8.64
N ARG A 219 -19.54 -1.86 9.87
CA ARG A 219 -20.98 -1.88 10.18
C ARG A 219 -21.71 -0.58 9.87
N ARG A 220 -20.96 0.48 9.55
CA ARG A 220 -21.44 1.82 9.20
C ARG A 220 -20.36 2.53 8.39
N PRO A 221 -20.72 3.50 7.53
CA PRO A 221 -19.78 4.48 7.02
C PRO A 221 -19.10 5.26 8.16
N LEU A 222 -17.89 5.74 7.92
CA LEU A 222 -17.17 6.58 8.88
C LEU A 222 -17.68 8.01 8.80
N ASP A 223 -17.87 8.68 9.94
CA ASP A 223 -18.22 10.10 9.97
C ASP A 223 -16.95 10.95 9.83
N LEU A 224 -16.26 10.74 8.70
CA LEU A 224 -14.92 11.25 8.47
C LEU A 224 -14.80 11.89 7.08
N PRO A 225 -14.52 13.21 6.99
CA PRO A 225 -14.32 13.86 5.71
C PRO A 225 -13.04 13.38 5.05
N GLY A 226 -13.02 13.39 3.71
CA GLY A 226 -11.80 13.15 2.95
C GLY A 226 -10.69 14.12 3.36
N GLY A 227 -9.45 13.68 3.24
CA GLY A 227 -8.27 14.42 3.68
C GLY A 227 -7.94 14.25 5.16
N ALA A 228 -8.69 13.47 5.95
CA ALA A 228 -8.33 13.13 7.32
C ALA A 228 -6.94 12.47 7.43
N ASN A 229 -6.26 12.63 8.58
CA ASN A 229 -5.00 11.92 8.85
C ASN A 229 -5.25 10.54 9.45
N GLN A 230 -4.16 9.80 9.67
CA GLN A 230 -4.22 8.46 10.24
C GLN A 230 -4.87 8.39 11.62
N GLU A 231 -4.55 9.34 12.50
CA GLU A 231 -5.05 9.34 13.87
C GLU A 231 -6.58 9.47 13.89
N GLN A 232 -7.12 10.44 13.13
CA GLN A 232 -8.56 10.63 12.95
C GLN A 232 -9.22 9.42 12.29
N PHE A 233 -8.54 8.80 11.33
CA PHE A 233 -9.02 7.59 10.68
C PHE A 233 -9.09 6.41 11.65
N GLU A 234 -8.07 6.17 12.46
CA GLU A 234 -8.05 5.08 13.45
C GLU A 234 -9.10 5.27 14.53
N GLU A 235 -9.32 6.50 14.99
CA GLU A 235 -10.36 6.86 15.95
C GLU A 235 -11.75 6.53 15.41
N GLU A 236 -12.09 6.96 14.19
CA GLU A 236 -13.40 6.68 13.59
C GLU A 236 -13.59 5.20 13.22
N LEU A 237 -12.49 4.52 12.87
CA LEU A 237 -12.49 3.10 12.57
C LEU A 237 -12.82 2.26 13.82
N GLU A 238 -12.44 2.74 15.01
CA GLU A 238 -12.73 2.05 16.27
C GLU A 238 -14.25 1.92 16.48
N GLY A 239 -14.69 0.69 16.80
CA GLY A 239 -16.11 0.39 16.96
C GLY A 239 -16.92 0.31 15.66
N ALA A 240 -16.37 0.69 14.51
CA ALA A 240 -17.02 0.49 13.20
C ALA A 240 -16.72 -0.90 12.59
N VAL A 241 -15.55 -1.48 12.88
CA VAL A 241 -15.09 -2.74 12.27
C VAL A 241 -15.95 -3.94 12.70
N LEU A 242 -16.34 -4.76 11.73
CA LEU A 242 -16.91 -6.10 11.90
C LEU A 242 -15.85 -7.19 11.76
N ALA A 243 -15.04 -7.10 10.71
CA ALA A 243 -13.94 -8.00 10.43
C ALA A 243 -12.83 -7.28 9.66
N SER A 244 -11.62 -7.83 9.68
CA SER A 244 -10.53 -7.34 8.85
C SER A 244 -9.62 -8.47 8.37
N ILE A 245 -9.01 -8.28 7.20
CA ILE A 245 -8.04 -9.21 6.61
C ILE A 245 -6.78 -8.44 6.27
N ARG A 246 -5.62 -9.04 6.57
CA ARG A 246 -4.30 -8.52 6.19
C ARG A 246 -3.84 -9.24 4.92
N TYR A 247 -3.17 -8.49 4.07
CA TYR A 247 -2.55 -8.95 2.84
C TYR A 247 -1.20 -8.24 2.66
N VAL A 248 -0.19 -8.95 2.21
CA VAL A 248 1.19 -8.47 2.22
C VAL A 248 1.74 -8.45 0.81
N GLY A 249 2.39 -7.34 0.44
CA GLY A 249 3.21 -7.26 -0.75
C GLY A 249 4.64 -6.87 -0.40
N TYR A 250 5.60 -7.38 -1.15
CA TYR A 250 7.01 -7.06 -1.00
C TYR A 250 7.55 -6.27 -2.19
N TYR A 251 8.45 -5.33 -1.94
CA TYR A 251 9.17 -4.66 -3.03
C TYR A 251 10.62 -4.38 -2.66
N ALA A 252 11.52 -4.70 -3.59
CA ALA A 252 12.92 -4.30 -3.59
C ALA A 252 13.17 -3.50 -4.86
N ARG A 253 13.96 -2.42 -4.76
CA ARG A 253 14.37 -1.70 -5.97
C ARG A 253 15.41 -2.52 -6.74
N PRO A 254 15.42 -2.46 -8.08
CA PRO A 254 16.49 -3.08 -8.86
C PRO A 254 17.85 -2.51 -8.45
N ASP A 255 18.87 -3.37 -8.33
CA ASP A 255 20.25 -2.93 -8.10
C ASP A 255 20.70 -2.03 -9.26
N GLU A 256 21.22 -0.83 -8.97
CA GLU A 256 21.77 0.08 -10.00
C GLU A 256 22.96 -0.51 -10.78
N VAL A 257 23.50 -1.67 -10.40
CA VAL A 257 24.81 -2.17 -10.83
C VAL A 257 24.79 -2.96 -12.16
N THR A 258 23.64 -3.36 -12.69
CA THR A 258 23.58 -4.17 -13.94
C THR A 258 23.42 -3.37 -15.24
N GLY A 259 23.77 -2.08 -15.24
CA GLY A 259 23.71 -1.21 -16.44
C GLY A 259 24.99 -1.16 -17.29
N THR A 260 26.14 -1.64 -16.81
CA THR A 260 27.38 -1.63 -17.61
C THR A 260 27.56 -2.97 -18.30
N ALA A 261 26.93 -3.12 -19.46
CA ALA A 261 27.36 -4.09 -20.44
C ALA A 261 28.87 -3.89 -20.69
N ARG A 262 29.71 -4.79 -20.19
CA ARG A 262 31.09 -4.93 -20.69
C ARG A 262 30.96 -5.37 -22.14
N GLY A 263 31.09 -4.40 -23.05
CA GLY A 263 31.36 -4.67 -24.45
C GLY A 263 32.53 -5.63 -24.56
N ARG A 264 32.29 -6.76 -25.21
CA ARG A 264 33.32 -7.61 -25.80
C ARG A 264 33.52 -7.17 -27.24
#